data_AF-A0A2U1UYU5-F1
#
_entry.id   AF-A0A2U1UYU5-F1
#
_cell.length_a   1.000
_cell.length_b   1.000
_cell.length_c   1.000
_cell.angle_alpha   90.00
_cell.angle_beta   90.00
_cell.angle_gamma   90.00
#
_symmetry.space_group_name_H-M   'P 1'
#
loop_
_entity.id
_entity.type
_entity.pdbx_description
1 polymer ?
#
loop_
_entity_poly.entity_id
_entity_poly.type
_entity_poly.pdbx_seq_one_letter_code
_entity_poly.pdbx_strand_id
1 'polypeptide(L)'
;MRNVNLGPRTIADIDGQVAKLLKGLGDPEPPIDLRMVRDLLKLDRGYYSTTDQSMLRDVFSKMKVAGQQVLLRPTLLADAVRSLSLKALYLPDQKRILIDQNLPPLKHRWNEAHEIGHDVIPWHAGMMFGDTEQTLTPACHEIMEAEANYAAGQLLFLANRFRQEAMASTPSLDLVRGLSKRFGNTVTSTLWRLAEHGHGDRPMVALVTGHPHPTRRKADFDPAAPCRYCIESPPFRERFGRFKETDLFAVIASYCGAQAGGSLGQADIVLSDHNGEPQIFSFETFFNTHEALTLGYWLRPHTKIVAAGNPSLACRSLAHRASAPISASSMLLRLPAAARWRPCGRAESLRWPPCMCTTPHA
;
A
#
# COMPACT_ATOMS: atom_id res chain seq x y z
N MET A 1 -3.45 -4.89 -5.46
CA MET A 1 -3.62 -5.57 -4.16
C MET A 1 -4.20 -4.53 -3.22
N ARG A 2 -5.42 -4.73 -2.73
CA ARG A 2 -5.96 -3.87 -1.66
C ARG A 2 -5.12 -4.11 -0.41
N ASN A 3 -4.92 -3.07 0.39
CA ASN A 3 -4.15 -3.20 1.63
C ASN A 3 -5.04 -3.95 2.65
N VAL A 4 -4.93 -5.29 2.69
CA VAL A 4 -5.68 -6.13 3.63
C VAL A 4 -5.08 -5.92 5.02
N ASN A 5 -5.90 -5.48 5.97
CA ASN A 5 -5.43 -5.24 7.33
C ASN A 5 -5.36 -6.57 8.09
N LEU A 6 -4.14 -7.02 8.41
CA LEU A 6 -3.92 -8.24 9.17
C LEU A 6 -4.25 -8.02 10.66
N GLY A 7 -4.82 -9.04 11.29
CA GLY A 7 -5.13 -9.00 12.73
C GLY A 7 -3.85 -8.97 13.59
N PRO A 8 -3.90 -8.37 14.80
CA PRO A 8 -2.71 -8.22 15.65
C PRO A 8 -2.11 -9.56 16.08
N ARG A 9 -2.94 -10.60 16.27
CA ARG A 9 -2.46 -11.95 16.58
C ARG A 9 -1.71 -12.57 15.42
N THR A 10 -2.27 -12.51 14.21
CA THR A 10 -1.63 -12.96 12.96
C THR A 10 -0.28 -12.28 12.76
N ILE A 11 -0.22 -10.96 12.95
CA ILE A 11 1.03 -10.19 12.87
C ILE A 11 2.07 -10.72 13.86
N ALA A 12 1.70 -10.88 15.14
CA ALA A 12 2.61 -11.35 16.17
C ALA A 12 3.13 -12.78 15.88
N ASP A 13 2.26 -13.66 15.36
CA ASP A 13 2.63 -15.03 15.00
C ASP A 13 3.60 -15.03 13.81
N ILE A 14 3.36 -14.24 12.77
CA ILE A 14 4.29 -14.09 11.62
C ILE A 14 5.62 -13.49 12.06
N ASP A 15 5.60 -12.43 12.88
CA ASP A 15 6.81 -11.82 13.44
C ASP A 15 7.63 -12.84 14.24
N GLY A 16 6.96 -13.70 15.01
CA GLY A 16 7.60 -14.79 15.73
C GLY A 16 8.31 -15.79 14.82
N GLN A 17 7.75 -16.11 13.65
CA GLN A 17 8.41 -17.00 12.67
C GLN A 17 9.61 -16.31 12.01
N VAL A 18 9.45 -15.07 11.58
CA VAL A 18 10.55 -14.30 10.97
C VAL A 18 11.69 -14.09 11.96
N ALA A 19 11.39 -13.78 13.23
CA ALA A 19 12.40 -13.63 14.27
C ALA A 19 13.20 -14.92 14.52
N LYS A 20 12.53 -16.09 14.54
CA LYS A 20 13.22 -17.40 14.63
C LYS A 20 14.16 -17.62 13.46
N LEU A 21 13.72 -17.28 12.25
CA LEU A 21 14.53 -17.41 11.05
C LEU A 21 15.77 -16.51 11.11
N LEU A 22 15.59 -15.22 11.42
CA LEU A 22 16.70 -14.27 11.54
C LEU A 22 17.71 -14.70 12.61
N LYS A 23 17.24 -15.18 13.76
CA LYS A 23 18.09 -15.73 14.82
C LYS A 23 18.82 -16.99 14.38
N GLY A 24 18.15 -17.87 13.62
CA GLY A 24 18.76 -19.07 13.03
C GLY A 24 19.88 -18.76 12.04
N LEU A 25 19.85 -17.58 11.43
CA LEU A 25 20.91 -17.06 10.56
C LEU A 25 22.01 -16.29 11.32
N GLY A 26 21.90 -16.18 12.65
CA GLY A 26 22.87 -15.46 13.48
C GLY A 26 22.70 -13.94 13.46
N ASP A 27 21.48 -13.44 13.33
CA ASP A 27 21.13 -12.01 13.32
C ASP A 27 21.94 -11.21 12.27
N PRO A 28 21.73 -11.49 10.97
CA PRO A 28 22.57 -10.97 9.90
C PRO A 28 22.47 -9.44 9.76
N GLU A 29 23.55 -8.82 9.27
CA GLU A 29 23.54 -7.41 8.85
C GLU A 29 22.84 -7.24 7.49
N PRO A 30 22.21 -6.07 7.22
CA PRO A 30 21.59 -5.80 5.94
C PRO A 30 22.64 -5.62 4.82
N PRO A 31 22.33 -6.01 3.57
CA PRO A 31 21.11 -6.68 3.13
C PRO A 31 21.12 -8.18 3.43
N ILE A 32 19.96 -8.74 3.79
CA ILE A 32 19.86 -10.20 4.00
C ILE A 32 20.17 -10.98 2.73
N ASP A 33 21.00 -12.02 2.85
CA ASP A 33 21.25 -12.98 1.78
C ASP A 33 20.18 -14.08 1.78
N LEU A 34 19.29 -14.04 0.78
CA LEU A 34 18.23 -15.05 0.65
C LEU A 34 18.78 -16.45 0.36
N ARG A 35 20.04 -16.60 -0.08
CA ARG A 35 20.68 -17.93 -0.22
C ARG A 35 20.76 -18.64 1.12
N MET A 36 21.25 -17.92 2.14
CA MET A 36 21.34 -18.46 3.50
C MET A 36 19.97 -18.78 4.09
N VAL A 37 18.95 -17.94 3.80
CA VAL A 37 17.56 -18.22 4.20
C VAL A 37 17.09 -19.54 3.59
N ARG A 38 17.33 -19.74 2.29
CA ARG A 38 16.95 -20.97 1.60
C ARG A 38 17.71 -22.19 2.11
N ASP A 39 19.01 -22.07 2.37
CA ASP A 39 19.82 -23.17 2.91
C ASP A 39 19.30 -23.60 4.29
N LEU A 40 18.94 -22.63 5.15
CA LEU A 40 18.36 -22.89 6.47
C LEU A 40 16.99 -23.59 6.37
N LEU A 41 16.14 -23.15 5.44
CA LEU A 41 14.80 -23.73 5.21
C LEU A 41 14.79 -24.97 4.32
N LYS A 42 15.95 -25.35 3.76
CA LYS A 42 16.11 -26.40 2.74
C LYS A 42 15.23 -26.17 1.51
N LEU A 43 15.15 -24.92 1.07
CA LEU A 43 14.39 -24.50 -0.11
C LEU A 43 15.28 -24.47 -1.35
N ASP A 44 14.84 -25.12 -2.44
CA ASP A 44 15.44 -24.94 -3.77
C ASP A 44 14.83 -23.73 -4.49
N ARG A 45 15.60 -23.10 -5.37
CA ARG A 45 15.11 -22.02 -6.23
C ARG A 45 15.38 -22.35 -7.70
N GLY A 46 14.31 -22.46 -8.47
CA GLY A 46 14.34 -22.53 -9.92
C GLY A 46 13.82 -21.27 -10.59
N TYR A 47 13.96 -21.24 -11.91
CA TYR A 47 13.43 -20.20 -12.77
C TYR A 47 12.55 -20.82 -13.85
N TYR A 48 11.58 -20.05 -14.33
CA TYR A 48 10.83 -20.37 -15.54
C TYR A 48 10.74 -19.14 -16.43
N SER A 49 10.33 -19.34 -17.68
CA SER A 49 10.02 -18.23 -18.57
C SER A 49 8.58 -18.29 -19.02
N THR A 50 7.84 -17.19 -18.87
CA THR A 50 6.49 -17.02 -19.42
C THR A 50 6.47 -16.96 -20.96
N THR A 51 7.64 -16.78 -21.58
CA THR A 51 7.83 -16.79 -23.04
C THR A 51 8.27 -18.15 -23.58
N ASP A 52 8.71 -19.08 -22.73
CA ASP A 52 9.12 -20.44 -23.13
C ASP A 52 8.06 -21.47 -22.73
N GLN A 53 7.35 -22.00 -23.73
CA GLN A 53 6.29 -22.98 -23.50
C GLN A 53 6.80 -24.31 -22.91
N SER A 54 8.06 -24.69 -23.16
CA SER A 54 8.62 -25.94 -22.65
C SER A 54 8.86 -25.87 -21.14
N MET A 55 9.42 -24.75 -20.66
CA MET A 55 9.63 -24.51 -19.24
C MET A 55 8.30 -24.36 -18.48
N LEU A 56 7.30 -23.67 -19.06
CA LEU A 56 5.97 -23.60 -18.45
C LEU A 56 5.35 -24.98 -18.26
N ARG A 57 5.42 -25.86 -19.27
CA ARG A 57 4.92 -27.24 -19.18
C ARG A 57 5.61 -28.01 -18.05
N ASP A 58 6.93 -27.86 -17.89
CA ASP A 58 7.68 -28.52 -16.83
C ASP A 58 7.22 -28.06 -15.44
N VAL A 59 7.06 -26.74 -15.23
CA VAL A 59 6.52 -26.17 -13.98
C VAL A 59 5.15 -26.73 -13.64
N PHE A 60 4.25 -26.81 -14.62
CA PHE A 60 2.91 -27.35 -14.38
C PHE A 60 2.88 -28.84 -14.15
N SER A 61 3.74 -29.61 -14.81
CA SER A 61 3.86 -31.04 -14.52
C SER A 61 4.30 -31.29 -13.07
N LYS A 62 5.02 -30.34 -12.48
CA LYS A 62 5.46 -30.36 -11.08
C LYS A 62 4.41 -29.84 -10.11
N MET A 63 3.40 -29.10 -10.58
CA MET A 63 2.33 -28.56 -9.75
C MET A 63 1.31 -29.66 -9.43
N LYS A 64 1.04 -29.83 -8.15
CA LYS A 64 -0.01 -30.73 -7.65
C LYS A 64 -1.01 -29.91 -6.86
N VAL A 65 -2.29 -30.26 -7.00
CA VAL A 65 -3.38 -29.73 -6.19
C VAL A 65 -4.11 -30.93 -5.60
N ALA A 66 -4.29 -30.99 -4.27
CA ALA A 66 -4.89 -32.14 -3.59
C ALA A 66 -4.18 -33.48 -3.90
N GLY A 67 -2.85 -33.46 -4.02
CA GLY A 67 -2.04 -34.64 -4.38
C GLY A 67 -2.21 -35.13 -5.83
N GLN A 68 -3.13 -34.54 -6.60
CA GLN A 68 -3.31 -34.82 -8.02
C GLN A 68 -2.45 -33.89 -8.86
N GLN A 69 -1.74 -34.46 -9.84
CA GLN A 69 -0.96 -33.68 -10.80
C GLN A 69 -1.90 -32.83 -11.65
N VAL A 70 -1.59 -31.55 -11.80
CA VAL A 70 -2.41 -30.64 -12.61
C VAL A 70 -2.25 -30.98 -14.10
N LEU A 71 -3.10 -31.88 -14.57
CA LEU A 71 -3.18 -32.33 -15.97
C LEU A 71 -4.09 -31.40 -16.77
N LEU A 72 -3.66 -30.16 -17.00
CA LEU A 72 -4.34 -29.25 -17.93
C LEU A 72 -3.71 -29.32 -19.32
N ARG A 73 -4.51 -29.05 -20.36
CA ARG A 73 -4.01 -28.96 -21.75
C ARG A 73 -2.98 -27.81 -21.83
N PRO A 74 -1.79 -28.02 -22.44
CA PRO A 74 -0.69 -27.06 -22.44
C PRO A 74 -1.03 -25.65 -22.94
N THR A 75 -1.99 -25.50 -23.85
CA THR A 75 -2.43 -24.20 -24.38
C THR A 75 -3.25 -23.40 -23.37
N LEU A 76 -4.18 -24.04 -22.65
CA LEU A 76 -4.94 -23.40 -21.57
C LEU A 76 -4.07 -23.02 -20.37
N LEU A 77 -2.95 -23.73 -20.18
CA LEU A 77 -1.98 -23.48 -19.11
C LEU A 77 -1.14 -22.22 -19.33
N ALA A 78 -0.64 -21.99 -20.55
CA ALA A 78 0.10 -20.76 -20.86
C ALA A 78 -0.81 -19.53 -20.72
N ASP A 79 -2.07 -19.67 -21.14
CA ASP A 79 -3.08 -18.62 -20.99
C ASP A 79 -3.48 -18.43 -19.52
N ALA A 80 -3.54 -19.50 -18.70
CA ALA A 80 -3.70 -19.41 -17.25
C ALA A 80 -2.53 -18.69 -16.56
N VAL A 81 -1.25 -18.98 -16.88
CA VAL A 81 -0.10 -18.24 -16.30
C VAL A 81 -0.13 -16.77 -16.70
N ARG A 82 -0.41 -16.48 -17.97
CA ARG A 82 -0.47 -15.11 -18.48
C ARG A 82 -1.64 -14.35 -17.87
N SER A 83 -2.82 -14.97 -17.79
CA SER A 83 -4.02 -14.37 -17.18
C SER A 83 -3.89 -14.20 -15.67
N LEU A 84 -3.25 -15.14 -14.97
CA LEU A 84 -2.96 -15.03 -13.54
C LEU A 84 -1.74 -14.13 -13.24
N SER A 85 -0.95 -13.77 -14.27
CA SER A 85 0.26 -12.96 -14.14
C SER A 85 1.20 -13.45 -13.04
N LEU A 86 1.37 -14.78 -12.93
CA LEU A 86 2.19 -15.40 -11.90
C LEU A 86 3.65 -14.96 -12.08
N LYS A 87 4.19 -14.28 -11.06
CA LYS A 87 5.56 -13.75 -11.03
C LYS A 87 6.53 -14.69 -10.31
N ALA A 88 5.99 -15.49 -9.41
CA ALA A 88 6.66 -16.59 -8.72
C ALA A 88 5.61 -17.59 -8.21
N LEU A 89 6.08 -18.76 -7.78
CA LEU A 89 5.27 -19.83 -7.22
C LEU A 89 6.10 -20.66 -6.23
N TYR A 90 5.53 -20.91 -5.05
CA TYR A 90 6.02 -21.90 -4.09
C TYR A 90 5.36 -23.28 -4.30
N LEU A 91 6.18 -24.34 -4.35
CA LEU A 91 5.78 -25.74 -4.43
C LEU A 91 6.12 -26.46 -3.11
N PRO A 92 5.16 -26.60 -2.18
CA PRO A 92 5.43 -27.15 -0.83
C PRO A 92 5.99 -28.58 -0.82
N ASP A 93 5.44 -29.47 -1.66
CA ASP A 93 5.88 -30.87 -1.79
C ASP A 93 7.37 -31.02 -2.14
N GLN A 94 7.89 -30.05 -2.91
CA GLN A 94 9.25 -30.08 -3.42
C GLN A 94 10.19 -29.16 -2.65
N LYS A 95 9.67 -28.41 -1.66
CA LYS A 95 10.38 -27.31 -1.01
C LYS A 95 11.05 -26.40 -2.05
N ARG A 96 10.30 -26.02 -3.09
CA ARG A 96 10.86 -25.35 -4.26
C ARG A 96 10.14 -24.04 -4.59
N ILE A 97 10.92 -22.99 -4.80
CA ILE A 97 10.47 -21.68 -5.27
C ILE A 97 10.79 -21.57 -6.76
N LEU A 98 9.83 -21.11 -7.55
CA LEU A 98 9.99 -20.85 -8.98
C LEU A 98 9.75 -19.37 -9.26
N ILE A 99 10.64 -18.71 -9.99
CA ILE A 99 10.54 -17.27 -10.30
C ILE A 99 10.53 -17.05 -11.82
N ASP A 100 9.70 -16.13 -12.32
CA ASP A 100 9.77 -15.72 -13.73
C ASP A 100 11.09 -14.99 -13.99
N GLN A 101 11.96 -15.60 -14.79
CA GLN A 101 13.30 -15.08 -15.11
C GLN A 101 13.28 -13.77 -15.89
N ASN A 102 12.15 -13.43 -16.52
CA ASN A 102 12.01 -12.20 -17.31
C ASN A 102 11.79 -10.96 -16.42
N LEU A 103 11.65 -11.14 -15.11
CA LEU A 103 11.50 -10.04 -14.18
C LEU A 103 12.86 -9.38 -13.86
N PRO A 104 12.87 -8.07 -13.57
CA PRO A 104 14.07 -7.42 -13.06
C PRO A 104 14.57 -8.08 -11.75
N PRO A 105 15.89 -8.15 -11.50
CA PRO A 105 16.45 -8.82 -10.31
C PRO A 105 15.89 -8.33 -8.96
N LEU A 106 15.60 -7.04 -8.82
CA LEU A 106 14.98 -6.50 -7.60
C LEU A 106 13.56 -7.05 -7.36
N LYS A 107 12.83 -7.39 -8.42
CA LYS A 107 11.55 -8.08 -8.30
C LYS A 107 11.73 -9.56 -7.95
N HIS A 108 12.80 -10.23 -8.43
CA HIS A 108 13.12 -11.59 -7.99
C HIS A 108 13.29 -11.64 -6.47
N ARG A 109 14.05 -10.70 -5.88
CA ARG A 109 14.27 -10.65 -4.43
C ARG A 109 12.97 -10.53 -3.63
N TRP A 110 12.07 -9.65 -4.06
CA TRP A 110 10.78 -9.49 -3.38
C TRP A 110 9.90 -10.73 -3.52
N ASN A 111 9.74 -11.24 -4.74
CA ASN A 111 8.91 -12.41 -5.01
C ASN A 111 9.45 -13.64 -4.27
N GLU A 112 10.76 -13.82 -4.24
CA GLU A 112 11.39 -14.92 -3.50
C GLU A 112 11.11 -14.84 -2.00
N ALA A 113 11.23 -13.65 -1.40
CA ALA A 113 10.89 -13.46 0.01
C ALA A 113 9.40 -13.67 0.29
N HIS A 114 8.53 -13.35 -0.67
CA HIS A 114 7.10 -13.64 -0.62
C HIS A 114 6.84 -15.16 -0.64
N GLU A 115 7.47 -15.90 -1.54
CA GLU A 115 7.35 -17.36 -1.56
C GLU A 115 7.95 -18.02 -0.30
N ILE A 116 9.04 -17.47 0.25
CA ILE A 116 9.55 -17.87 1.58
C ILE A 116 8.48 -17.60 2.65
N GLY A 117 7.75 -16.49 2.56
CA GLY A 117 6.59 -16.19 3.39
C GLY A 117 5.57 -17.33 3.42
N HIS A 118 5.25 -17.91 2.26
CA HIS A 118 4.35 -19.06 2.20
C HIS A 118 4.91 -20.32 2.88
N ASP A 119 6.22 -20.53 2.88
CA ASP A 119 6.83 -21.66 3.57
C ASP A 119 6.86 -21.49 5.09
N VAL A 120 7.21 -20.29 5.58
CA VAL A 120 7.45 -20.06 7.00
C VAL A 120 6.17 -19.89 7.82
N ILE A 121 5.05 -19.58 7.18
CA ILE A 121 3.75 -19.42 7.84
C ILE A 121 3.08 -20.80 8.00
N PRO A 122 2.96 -21.36 9.22
CA PRO A 122 2.58 -22.76 9.39
C PRO A 122 1.18 -23.10 8.87
N TRP A 123 0.24 -22.15 8.95
CA TRP A 123 -1.13 -22.35 8.49
C TRP A 123 -1.27 -22.22 6.96
N HIS A 124 -0.23 -21.80 6.23
CA HIS A 124 -0.24 -21.84 4.76
C HIS A 124 -0.07 -23.26 4.22
N ALA A 125 0.64 -24.15 4.93
CA ALA A 125 0.92 -25.50 4.46
C ALA A 125 -0.36 -26.28 4.13
N GLY A 126 -1.31 -26.40 5.08
CA GLY A 126 -2.57 -27.12 4.86
C GLY A 126 -3.44 -26.54 3.75
N MET A 127 -3.43 -25.22 3.59
CA MET A 127 -4.21 -24.52 2.55
C MET A 127 -3.61 -24.69 1.14
N MET A 128 -2.28 -24.83 1.03
CA MET A 128 -1.59 -25.02 -0.24
C MET A 128 -1.61 -26.48 -0.74
N PHE A 129 -1.87 -27.46 0.14
CA PHE A 129 -2.01 -28.87 -0.25
C PHE A 129 -3.39 -29.25 -0.80
N GLY A 130 -4.32 -28.30 -0.88
CA GLY A 130 -5.67 -28.53 -1.40
C GLY A 130 -6.54 -29.23 -0.37
N ASP A 131 -7.19 -28.42 0.48
CA ASP A 131 -8.23 -28.91 1.37
C ASP A 131 -9.42 -29.42 0.53
N THR A 132 -9.96 -30.60 0.88
CA THR A 132 -10.75 -31.43 -0.04
C THR A 132 -12.24 -31.06 -0.18
N GLU A 133 -12.72 -29.95 0.39
CA GLU A 133 -14.14 -29.58 0.22
C GLU A 133 -14.42 -28.16 -0.28
N GLN A 134 -13.46 -27.23 -0.28
CA GLN A 134 -13.76 -25.84 -0.64
C GLN A 134 -12.54 -25.19 -1.30
N THR A 135 -12.69 -24.79 -2.58
CA THR A 135 -11.80 -23.79 -3.19
C THR A 135 -11.67 -22.63 -2.21
N LEU A 136 -10.45 -22.28 -1.78
CA LEU A 136 -10.22 -21.11 -0.93
C LEU A 136 -11.03 -19.96 -1.50
N THR A 137 -11.96 -19.43 -0.71
CA THR A 137 -12.75 -18.28 -1.17
C THR A 137 -11.78 -17.17 -1.58
N PRO A 138 -12.10 -16.33 -2.58
CA PRO A 138 -11.21 -15.25 -3.00
C PRO A 138 -10.71 -14.38 -1.83
N ALA A 139 -11.56 -14.18 -0.82
CA ALA A 139 -11.21 -13.46 0.41
C ALA A 139 -10.14 -14.19 1.25
N CYS A 140 -10.19 -15.51 1.36
CA CYS A 140 -9.17 -16.29 2.07
C CYS A 140 -7.82 -16.21 1.35
N HIS A 141 -7.84 -16.33 0.01
CA HIS A 141 -6.63 -16.18 -0.79
C HIS A 141 -6.02 -14.77 -0.65
N GLU A 142 -6.83 -13.70 -0.71
CA GLU A 142 -6.35 -12.34 -0.48
C GLU A 142 -5.67 -12.14 0.89
N ILE A 143 -6.18 -12.78 1.94
CA ILE A 143 -5.56 -12.74 3.27
C ILE A 143 -4.21 -13.47 3.27
N MET A 144 -4.14 -14.69 2.72
CA MET A 144 -2.88 -15.45 2.63
C MET A 144 -1.79 -14.68 1.86
N GLU A 145 -2.16 -14.08 0.73
CA GLU A 145 -1.25 -13.25 -0.07
C GLU A 145 -0.76 -12.02 0.72
N ALA A 146 -1.63 -11.41 1.52
CA ALA A 146 -1.26 -10.30 2.40
C ALA A 146 -0.32 -10.75 3.53
N GLU A 147 -0.55 -11.92 4.12
CA GLU A 147 0.31 -12.50 5.15
C GLU A 147 1.71 -12.84 4.60
N ALA A 148 1.79 -13.46 3.42
CA ALA A 148 3.06 -13.75 2.75
C ALA A 148 3.83 -12.46 2.38
N ASN A 149 3.13 -11.43 1.89
CA ASN A 149 3.74 -10.11 1.66
C ASN A 149 4.23 -9.44 2.96
N TYR A 150 3.48 -9.60 4.06
CA TYR A 150 3.91 -9.09 5.35
C TYR A 150 5.19 -9.79 5.82
N ALA A 151 5.23 -11.12 5.78
CA ALA A 151 6.41 -11.92 6.11
C ALA A 151 7.64 -11.54 5.24
N ALA A 152 7.44 -11.36 3.93
CA ALA A 152 8.50 -10.92 3.01
C ALA A 152 9.07 -9.57 3.42
N GLY A 153 8.21 -8.61 3.76
CA GLY A 153 8.63 -7.30 4.24
C GLY A 153 9.41 -7.38 5.54
N GLN A 154 8.93 -8.14 6.53
CA GLN A 154 9.65 -8.34 7.78
C GLN A 154 11.02 -8.99 7.56
N LEU A 155 11.11 -9.98 6.66
CA LEU A 155 12.37 -10.65 6.34
C LEU A 155 13.36 -9.72 5.63
N LEU A 156 12.94 -9.06 4.55
CA LEU A 156 13.81 -8.22 3.71
C LEU A 156 14.30 -6.95 4.40
N PHE A 157 13.55 -6.50 5.42
CA PHE A 157 13.91 -5.36 6.24
C PHE A 157 14.44 -5.77 7.63
N LEU A 158 14.75 -7.06 7.85
CA LEU A 158 15.30 -7.56 9.12
C LEU A 158 14.48 -7.12 10.34
N ALA A 159 13.16 -7.07 10.17
CA ALA A 159 12.15 -6.70 11.15
C ALA A 159 12.56 -5.47 11.99
N ASN A 160 12.89 -5.70 13.26
CA ASN A 160 13.19 -4.64 14.22
C ASN A 160 14.44 -3.82 13.87
N ARG A 161 15.39 -4.38 13.12
CA ARG A 161 16.62 -3.68 12.73
C ARG A 161 16.33 -2.47 11.84
N PHE A 162 15.46 -2.63 10.83
CA PHE A 162 15.03 -1.50 10.00
C PHE A 162 14.33 -0.42 10.81
N ARG A 163 13.44 -0.81 11.74
CA ARG A 163 12.74 0.14 12.59
C ARG A 163 13.71 0.96 13.44
N GLN A 164 14.70 0.32 14.06
CA GLN A 164 15.72 1.02 14.85
C GLN A 164 16.49 2.05 14.02
N GLU A 165 16.91 1.67 12.81
CA GLU A 165 17.65 2.56 11.92
C GLU A 165 16.79 3.69 11.37
N ALA A 166 15.53 3.41 11.03
CA ALA A 166 14.57 4.43 10.61
C ALA A 166 14.31 5.46 11.71
N MET A 167 14.07 4.99 12.95
CA MET A 167 13.81 5.84 14.11
C MET A 167 15.02 6.69 14.53
N ALA A 168 16.24 6.33 14.12
CA ALA A 168 17.45 7.09 14.42
C ALA A 168 17.56 8.40 13.63
N SER A 169 16.64 8.69 12.71
CA SER A 169 16.64 9.91 11.90
C SER A 169 15.23 10.48 11.72
N THR A 170 15.12 11.73 11.31
CA THR A 170 13.84 12.33 10.93
C THR A 170 13.35 11.72 9.61
N PRO A 171 12.05 11.39 9.46
CA PRO A 171 11.53 10.88 8.20
C PRO A 171 11.77 11.86 7.04
N SER A 172 12.26 11.36 5.91
CA SER A 172 12.41 12.09 4.65
C SER A 172 12.54 11.10 3.49
N LEU A 173 12.34 11.55 2.25
CA LEU A 173 12.58 10.70 1.08
C LEU A 173 14.08 10.39 0.89
N ASP A 174 14.97 11.26 1.37
CA ASP A 174 16.41 10.98 1.43
C ASP A 174 16.73 9.84 2.40
N LEU A 175 16.10 9.80 3.57
CA LEU A 175 16.21 8.66 4.49
C LEU A 175 15.71 7.38 3.82
N VAL A 176 14.55 7.42 3.15
CA VAL A 176 14.01 6.28 2.39
C VAL A 176 15.03 5.77 1.36
N ARG A 177 15.66 6.68 0.61
CA ARG A 177 16.68 6.33 -0.39
C ARG A 177 17.93 5.72 0.25
N GLY A 178 18.37 6.25 1.39
CA GLY A 178 19.50 5.71 2.16
C GLY A 178 19.21 4.28 2.64
N LEU A 179 18.06 4.08 3.29
CA LEU A 179 17.62 2.77 3.78
C LEU A 179 17.39 1.77 2.64
N SER A 180 16.85 2.22 1.50
CA SER A 180 16.65 1.38 0.31
C SER A 180 17.97 0.78 -0.18
N LYS A 181 19.04 1.58 -0.24
CA LYS A 181 20.38 1.10 -0.59
C LYS A 181 20.94 0.16 0.47
N ARG A 182 20.83 0.53 1.74
CA ARG A 182 21.35 -0.25 2.88
C ARG A 182 20.74 -1.65 2.98
N PHE A 183 19.43 -1.76 2.80
CA PHE A 183 18.70 -3.04 2.88
C PHE A 183 18.58 -3.77 1.53
N GLY A 184 19.08 -3.17 0.43
CA GLY A 184 19.05 -3.78 -0.90
C GLY A 184 17.63 -3.93 -1.46
N ASN A 185 16.73 -3.01 -1.13
CA ASN A 185 15.32 -3.02 -1.52
C ASN A 185 14.99 -1.83 -2.42
N THR A 186 13.83 -1.84 -3.10
CA THR A 186 13.39 -0.70 -3.92
C THR A 186 13.04 0.51 -3.06
N VAL A 187 13.14 1.73 -3.62
CA VAL A 187 12.70 2.95 -2.93
C VAL A 187 11.21 2.87 -2.59
N THR A 188 10.37 2.34 -3.49
CA THR A 188 8.93 2.18 -3.28
C THR A 188 8.59 1.24 -2.12
N SER A 189 9.20 0.05 -2.08
CA SER A 189 8.97 -0.89 -0.96
C SER A 189 9.54 -0.38 0.36
N THR A 190 10.63 0.39 0.31
CA THR A 190 11.21 1.04 1.49
C THR A 190 10.32 2.17 2.02
N LEU A 191 9.76 2.98 1.12
CA LEU A 191 8.78 4.02 1.47
C LEU A 191 7.56 3.40 2.16
N TRP A 192 7.03 2.32 1.59
CA TRP A 192 5.93 1.56 2.18
C TRP A 192 6.30 1.11 3.60
N ARG A 193 7.44 0.41 3.76
CA ARG A 193 7.88 -0.09 5.07
C ARG A 193 8.11 1.02 6.09
N LEU A 194 8.65 2.17 5.66
CA LEU A 194 8.85 3.33 6.52
C LEU A 194 7.52 3.90 7.01
N ALA A 195 6.55 4.09 6.12
CA ALA A 195 5.22 4.60 6.50
C ALA A 195 4.45 3.61 7.39
N GLU A 196 4.60 2.32 7.14
CA GLU A 196 3.86 1.28 7.87
C GLU A 196 4.43 1.04 9.28
N HIS A 197 5.77 1.00 9.41
CA HIS A 197 6.45 0.53 10.64
C HIS A 197 7.66 1.36 11.08
N GLY A 198 8.06 2.38 10.30
CA GLY A 198 9.34 3.07 10.49
C GLY A 198 9.42 3.94 11.75
N HIS A 199 8.32 4.49 12.24
CA HIS A 199 8.33 5.48 13.35
C HIS A 199 7.30 5.24 14.46
N GLY A 200 6.94 3.98 14.72
CA GLY A 200 6.08 3.61 15.86
C GLY A 200 4.74 4.36 15.85
N ASP A 201 4.53 5.23 16.84
CA ASP A 201 3.25 5.93 17.08
C ASP A 201 3.09 7.25 16.30
N ARG A 202 4.06 7.62 15.46
CA ARG A 202 3.95 8.84 14.63
C ARG A 202 2.99 8.61 13.46
N PRO A 203 1.93 9.41 13.29
CA PRO A 203 1.08 9.35 12.10
C PRO A 203 1.90 9.64 10.84
N MET A 204 1.90 8.69 9.91
CA MET A 204 2.54 8.76 8.61
C MET A 204 1.63 8.22 7.51
N VAL A 205 1.78 8.78 6.32
CA VAL A 205 1.14 8.32 5.09
C VAL A 205 2.14 8.37 3.95
N ALA A 206 2.09 7.39 3.05
CA ALA A 206 2.87 7.38 1.83
C ALA A 206 1.98 7.09 0.62
N LEU A 207 2.26 7.78 -0.49
CA LEU A 207 1.50 7.63 -1.72
C LEU A 207 2.45 7.35 -2.89
N VAL A 208 2.02 6.44 -3.76
CA VAL A 208 2.68 6.15 -5.03
C VAL A 208 1.68 6.46 -6.13
N THR A 209 1.99 7.45 -6.96
CA THR A 209 1.05 8.02 -7.93
C THR A 209 1.71 8.19 -9.29
N GLY A 210 0.91 8.48 -10.32
CA GLY A 210 1.43 9.08 -11.55
C GLY A 210 1.96 10.50 -11.27
N HIS A 211 2.36 11.23 -12.31
CA HIS A 211 2.81 12.60 -12.10
C HIS A 211 1.65 13.48 -11.58
N PRO A 212 1.76 14.14 -10.39
CA PRO A 212 0.63 14.84 -9.77
C PRO A 212 0.24 16.14 -10.50
N HIS A 213 1.23 16.85 -11.08
CA HIS A 213 0.98 18.09 -11.82
C HIS A 213 0.10 17.88 -13.08
N PRO A 214 -0.98 18.65 -13.27
CA PRO A 214 -1.95 18.43 -14.35
C PRO A 214 -1.36 18.34 -15.75
N THR A 215 -0.37 19.17 -16.09
CA THR A 215 0.24 19.21 -17.44
C THR A 215 1.15 18.02 -17.75
N ARG A 216 1.43 17.16 -16.76
CA ARG A 216 2.36 16.02 -16.87
C ARG A 216 1.67 14.68 -16.64
N ARG A 217 0.37 14.69 -16.30
CA ARG A 217 -0.42 13.47 -16.14
C ARG A 217 -0.48 12.72 -17.47
N LYS A 218 -0.45 11.39 -17.38
CA LYS A 218 -0.62 10.54 -18.55
C LYS A 218 -2.08 10.60 -19.05
N ALA A 219 -2.29 10.25 -20.31
CA ALA A 219 -3.62 10.29 -20.93
C ALA A 219 -4.63 9.33 -20.26
N ASP A 220 -4.13 8.25 -19.67
CA ASP A 220 -4.91 7.22 -18.94
C ASP A 220 -5.10 7.55 -17.44
N PHE A 221 -4.78 8.78 -17.01
CA PHE A 221 -4.98 9.20 -15.63
C PHE A 221 -6.47 9.20 -15.24
N ASP A 222 -6.82 8.41 -14.23
CA ASP A 222 -8.14 8.41 -13.61
C ASP A 222 -8.17 9.28 -12.34
N PRO A 223 -8.90 10.41 -12.32
CA PRO A 223 -9.02 11.24 -11.13
C PRO A 223 -9.76 10.56 -9.97
N ALA A 224 -10.56 9.53 -10.23
CA ALA A 224 -11.27 8.76 -9.19
C ALA A 224 -10.39 7.69 -8.54
N ALA A 225 -9.30 7.30 -9.21
CA ALA A 225 -8.29 6.35 -8.72
C ALA A 225 -6.86 6.85 -9.01
N PRO A 226 -6.46 8.01 -8.43
CA PRO A 226 -5.21 8.68 -8.80
C PRO A 226 -3.96 7.99 -8.24
N CYS A 227 -4.15 7.09 -7.26
CA CYS A 227 -3.09 6.46 -6.50
C CYS A 227 -2.95 4.99 -6.90
N ARG A 228 -1.71 4.58 -7.18
CA ARG A 228 -1.38 3.17 -7.31
C ARG A 228 -1.34 2.50 -5.94
N TYR A 229 -0.77 3.19 -4.95
CA TYR A 229 -0.71 2.75 -3.56
C TYR A 229 -0.94 3.94 -2.64
N CYS A 230 -1.75 3.73 -1.59
CA CYS A 230 -1.89 4.60 -0.43
C CYS A 230 -1.59 3.76 0.81
N ILE A 231 -0.51 4.10 1.52
CA ILE A 231 0.00 3.36 2.67
C ILE A 231 -0.15 4.25 3.90
N GLU A 232 -0.84 3.75 4.91
CA GLU A 232 -1.11 4.47 6.14
C GLU A 232 -0.51 3.73 7.31
N SER A 233 0.26 4.45 8.13
CA SER A 233 0.62 3.97 9.47
C SER A 233 -0.64 3.68 10.31
N PRO A 234 -0.59 2.74 11.26
CA PRO A 234 -1.68 2.54 12.22
C PRO A 234 -2.19 3.83 12.89
N PRO A 235 -1.33 4.71 13.46
CA PRO A 235 -1.80 5.97 14.06
C PRO A 235 -2.39 6.95 13.04
N PHE A 236 -1.95 6.94 11.78
CA PHE A 236 -2.59 7.75 10.75
C PHE A 236 -4.00 7.25 10.44
N ARG A 237 -4.18 5.95 10.27
CA ARG A 237 -5.49 5.35 10.01
C ARG A 237 -6.48 5.63 11.15
N GLU A 238 -6.03 5.47 12.39
CA GLU A 238 -6.86 5.73 13.58
C GLU A 238 -7.26 7.19 13.70
N ARG A 239 -6.33 8.13 13.45
CA ARG A 239 -6.58 9.55 13.71
C ARG A 239 -7.08 10.33 12.50
N PHE A 240 -6.73 9.91 11.29
CA PHE A 240 -6.92 10.62 10.04
C PHE A 240 -7.57 9.77 8.93
N GLY A 241 -8.02 8.55 9.22
CA GLY A 241 -8.63 7.63 8.23
C GLY A 241 -9.92 8.12 7.55
N ARG A 242 -10.38 9.34 7.85
CA ARG A 242 -11.44 10.03 7.09
C ARG A 242 -10.98 10.53 5.73
N PHE A 243 -9.68 10.78 5.55
CA PHE A 243 -9.13 11.23 4.27
C PHE A 243 -9.05 10.07 3.30
N LYS A 244 -9.65 10.23 2.13
CA LYS A 244 -9.50 9.28 1.03
C LYS A 244 -8.22 9.55 0.28
N GLU A 245 -7.76 8.57 -0.48
CA GLU A 245 -6.59 8.73 -1.37
C GLU A 245 -6.75 9.89 -2.36
N THR A 246 -7.98 10.20 -2.79
CA THR A 246 -8.29 11.35 -3.65
C THR A 246 -8.06 12.69 -2.95
N ASP A 247 -8.38 12.78 -1.65
CA ASP A 247 -8.20 14.00 -0.86
C ASP A 247 -6.71 14.27 -0.65
N LEU A 248 -5.96 13.22 -0.31
CA LEU A 248 -4.51 13.27 -0.17
C LEU A 248 -3.81 13.58 -1.49
N PHE A 249 -4.29 13.03 -2.61
CA PHE A 249 -3.76 13.36 -3.93
C PHE A 249 -3.99 14.83 -4.30
N ALA A 250 -5.16 15.40 -3.95
CA ALA A 250 -5.43 16.82 -4.19
C ALA A 250 -4.46 17.72 -3.42
N VAL A 251 -4.14 17.37 -2.17
CA VAL A 251 -3.10 18.03 -1.37
C VAL A 251 -1.75 17.96 -2.10
N ILE A 252 -1.34 16.78 -2.55
CA ILE A 252 -0.06 16.59 -3.25
C ILE A 252 0.01 17.43 -4.53
N ALA A 253 -1.05 17.39 -5.33
CA ALA A 253 -1.15 18.15 -6.56
C ALA A 253 -1.11 19.67 -6.35
N SER A 254 -1.48 20.17 -5.16
CA SER A 254 -1.49 21.61 -4.85
C SER A 254 -0.10 22.22 -4.71
N TYR A 255 0.92 21.44 -4.32
CA TYR A 255 2.29 21.95 -4.13
C TYR A 255 3.32 21.39 -5.12
N CYS A 256 3.01 20.29 -5.83
CA CYS A 256 3.94 19.69 -6.77
C CYS A 256 4.08 20.51 -8.06
N GLY A 257 5.32 20.79 -8.46
CA GLY A 257 5.64 21.40 -9.74
C GLY A 257 5.63 20.41 -10.92
N ALA A 258 5.96 20.90 -12.12
CA ALA A 258 5.91 20.18 -13.40
C ALA A 258 7.26 19.51 -13.82
N GLN A 259 8.21 19.37 -12.90
CA GLN A 259 9.56 18.87 -13.18
C GLN A 259 9.52 17.47 -13.81
N ALA A 260 10.40 17.21 -14.79
CA ALA A 260 10.41 15.93 -15.50
C ALA A 260 10.94 14.74 -14.65
N GLY A 261 11.59 15.03 -13.54
CA GLY A 261 12.15 14.09 -12.57
C GLY A 261 12.77 14.85 -11.41
N GLY A 262 13.07 14.17 -10.32
CA GLY A 262 13.65 14.80 -9.13
C GLY A 262 12.59 15.19 -8.10
N SER A 263 12.93 16.12 -7.21
CA SER A 263 11.96 16.68 -6.26
C SER A 263 10.88 17.46 -7.01
N LEU A 264 9.62 17.16 -6.71
CA LEU A 264 8.46 17.92 -7.21
C LEU A 264 8.05 19.05 -6.27
N GLY A 265 8.37 18.92 -4.98
CA GLY A 265 8.09 19.92 -3.97
C GLY A 265 7.98 19.33 -2.57
N GLN A 266 7.88 20.24 -1.60
CA GLN A 266 7.61 19.94 -0.20
C GLN A 266 6.70 21.02 0.39
N ALA A 267 5.85 20.67 1.35
CA ALA A 267 4.95 21.60 2.00
C ALA A 267 4.53 21.10 3.39
N ASP A 268 4.30 22.04 4.30
CA ASP A 268 3.61 21.75 5.56
C ASP A 268 2.10 21.86 5.34
N ILE A 269 1.39 20.75 5.54
CA ILE A 269 -0.03 20.59 5.28
C ILE A 269 -0.78 20.49 6.60
N VAL A 270 -1.88 21.23 6.71
CA VAL A 270 -2.81 21.08 7.83
C VAL A 270 -3.86 20.03 7.50
N LEU A 271 -3.84 18.92 8.23
CA LEU A 271 -4.87 17.89 8.20
C LEU A 271 -5.59 17.90 9.54
N SER A 272 -6.93 17.98 9.58
CA SER A 272 -7.64 17.78 10.85
C SER A 272 -7.86 16.30 11.13
N ASP A 273 -7.72 15.90 12.38
CA ASP A 273 -8.00 14.54 12.84
C ASP A 273 -9.51 14.25 12.92
N HIS A 274 -9.88 13.07 13.42
CA HIS A 274 -11.27 12.64 13.58
C HIS A 274 -12.08 13.55 14.52
N ASN A 275 -11.44 14.26 15.44
CA ASN A 275 -12.08 15.22 16.34
C ASN A 275 -12.25 16.61 15.67
N GLY A 276 -11.73 16.78 14.45
CA GLY A 276 -11.72 18.06 13.76
C GLY A 276 -10.57 18.98 14.18
N GLU A 277 -9.67 18.52 15.06
CA GLU A 277 -8.55 19.31 15.54
C GLU A 277 -7.46 19.40 14.47
N PRO A 278 -6.97 20.59 14.11
CA PRO A 278 -6.01 20.76 13.04
C PRO A 278 -4.61 20.29 13.47
N GLN A 279 -3.94 19.53 12.61
CA GLN A 279 -2.63 18.93 12.84
C GLN A 279 -1.71 19.25 11.66
N ILE A 280 -0.43 19.55 11.92
CA ILE A 280 0.55 19.88 10.89
C ILE A 280 1.31 18.62 10.48
N PHE A 281 1.38 18.37 9.19
CA PHE A 281 2.17 17.32 8.56
C PHE A 281 3.20 17.92 7.62
N SER A 282 4.40 17.36 7.58
CA SER A 282 5.36 17.66 6.52
C SER A 282 5.15 16.68 5.37
N PHE A 283 4.99 17.20 4.17
CA PHE A 283 4.88 16.42 2.93
C PHE A 283 6.06 16.69 2.01
N GLU A 284 6.61 15.63 1.42
CA GLU A 284 7.67 15.69 0.41
C GLU A 284 7.30 14.76 -0.76
N THR A 285 7.51 15.22 -2.01
CA THR A 285 7.29 14.39 -3.21
C THR A 285 8.51 14.36 -4.12
N PHE A 286 8.88 13.14 -4.54
CA PHE A 286 9.95 12.87 -5.52
C PHE A 286 9.40 12.09 -6.73
N PHE A 287 9.74 12.49 -7.94
CA PHE A 287 9.39 11.80 -9.18
C PHE A 287 10.58 11.06 -9.78
N ASN A 288 10.46 9.74 -9.92
CA ASN A 288 11.52 8.88 -10.46
C ASN A 288 11.44 8.71 -11.99
N THR A 289 10.74 9.61 -12.69
CA THR A 289 10.38 9.57 -14.12
C THR A 289 9.26 8.59 -14.50
N HIS A 290 8.90 7.65 -13.61
CA HIS A 290 7.80 6.70 -13.82
C HIS A 290 6.65 6.90 -12.85
N GLU A 291 6.96 7.13 -11.58
CA GLU A 291 6.05 7.24 -10.44
C GLU A 291 6.49 8.39 -9.53
N ALA A 292 5.51 9.07 -8.94
CA ALA A 292 5.73 10.04 -7.87
C ALA A 292 5.59 9.34 -6.53
N LEU A 293 6.60 9.50 -5.69
CA LEU A 293 6.72 8.95 -4.36
C LEU A 293 6.53 10.08 -3.37
N THR A 294 5.47 10.01 -2.57
CA THR A 294 5.15 11.01 -1.54
C THR A 294 5.31 10.41 -0.16
N LEU A 295 5.96 11.14 0.74
CA LEU A 295 5.95 10.88 2.18
C LEU A 295 5.28 12.04 2.90
N GLY A 296 4.28 11.73 3.74
CA GLY A 296 3.68 12.66 4.69
C GLY A 296 3.88 12.15 6.12
N TYR A 297 4.35 12.98 7.04
CA TYR A 297 4.48 12.62 8.45
C TYR A 297 4.10 13.76 9.38
N TRP A 298 3.47 13.41 10.50
CA TRP A 298 3.00 14.37 11.49
C TRP A 298 4.18 15.07 12.19
N LEU A 299 4.05 16.39 12.34
CA LEU A 299 5.01 17.25 13.04
C LEU A 299 4.51 17.61 14.44
N ARG A 300 3.33 18.22 14.52
CA ARG A 300 2.77 18.81 15.76
C ARG A 300 1.31 19.21 15.58
N PRO A 301 0.57 19.47 16.68
CA PRO A 301 -0.74 20.12 16.61
C PRO A 301 -0.64 21.53 16.02
N HIS A 302 -1.64 21.94 15.26
CA HIS A 302 -1.74 23.31 14.76
C HIS A 302 -2.34 24.20 15.86
N THR A 303 -1.49 24.69 16.77
CA THR A 303 -1.92 25.62 17.81
C THR A 303 -2.32 26.95 17.17
N LYS A 304 -3.61 27.30 17.22
CA LYS A 304 -4.04 28.67 16.93
C LYS A 304 -3.53 29.56 18.06
N ILE A 305 -2.53 30.40 17.78
CA ILE A 305 -2.20 31.50 18.69
C ILE A 305 -3.39 32.45 18.63
N VAL A 306 -4.31 32.34 19.59
CA VAL A 306 -5.31 33.39 19.81
C VAL A 306 -4.54 34.55 20.43
N ALA A 307 -4.33 35.62 19.65
CA ALA A 307 -3.89 36.88 20.23
C ALA A 307 -4.93 37.25 21.30
N ALA A 308 -4.51 37.27 22.57
CA ALA A 308 -5.32 37.79 23.65
C ALA A 308 -5.55 39.28 23.36
N GLY A 309 -6.67 39.60 22.72
CA GLY A 309 -7.14 40.96 22.57
C GLY A 309 -7.36 41.52 23.96
N ASN A 310 -6.49 42.46 24.36
CA ASN A 310 -6.55 43.15 25.63
C ASN A 310 -7.90 43.92 25.70
N PRO A 311 -8.84 43.60 26.61
CA PRO A 311 -10.10 44.33 26.70
C PRO A 311 -9.85 45.55 27.59
N SER A 312 -9.17 46.56 27.06
CA SER A 312 -8.96 47.81 27.77
C SER A 312 -8.54 48.91 26.79
N LEU A 313 -9.52 49.62 26.27
CA LEU A 313 -9.56 51.08 26.24
C LEU A 313 -10.89 51.51 25.61
N ALA A 314 -11.89 51.68 26.48
CA ALA A 314 -13.02 52.52 26.17
C ALA A 314 -12.50 53.96 26.00
N CYS A 315 -12.49 54.45 24.77
CA CYS A 315 -12.42 55.89 24.52
C CYS A 315 -13.72 56.31 23.85
N ARG A 316 -14.57 56.97 24.63
CA ARG A 316 -15.75 57.68 24.16
C ARG A 316 -15.29 58.86 23.31
N SER A 317 -15.82 58.98 22.10
CA SER A 317 -15.88 60.27 21.40
C SER A 317 -17.13 60.33 20.52
N LEU A 318 -18.05 61.16 20.99
CA LEU A 318 -19.11 61.94 20.36
C LEU A 318 -19.42 61.80 18.86
N ALA A 319 -20.73 61.84 18.63
CA ALA A 319 -21.46 61.84 17.39
C ALA A 319 -21.10 62.96 16.40
N HIS A 320 -21.23 62.64 15.11
CA HIS A 320 -21.94 63.53 14.18
C HIS A 320 -22.69 62.73 13.09
N ARG A 321 -23.92 63.18 12.84
CA ARG A 321 -24.86 62.74 11.80
C ARG A 321 -24.38 63.16 10.41
N ALA A 322 -24.61 62.32 9.40
CA ALA A 322 -25.13 62.69 8.08
C ALA A 322 -25.35 61.39 7.28
N SER A 323 -26.61 61.02 6.99
CA SER A 323 -27.25 61.21 5.67
C SER A 323 -26.91 60.11 4.66
N ALA A 324 -27.84 59.16 4.48
CA ALA A 324 -28.01 58.43 3.22
C ALA A 324 -28.50 59.42 2.13
N PRO A 325 -28.47 59.12 0.80
CA PRO A 325 -29.38 58.08 0.27
C PRO A 325 -29.01 57.43 -1.11
N ILE A 326 -29.90 56.51 -1.57
CA ILE A 326 -30.16 56.05 -2.98
C ILE A 326 -29.07 55.14 -3.62
N SER A 327 -29.31 54.16 -4.50
CA SER A 327 -30.37 53.21 -4.90
C SER A 327 -29.83 52.49 -6.15
N ALA A 328 -30.22 51.22 -6.34
CA ALA A 328 -30.33 50.49 -7.62
C ALA A 328 -29.08 50.26 -8.50
N SER A 329 -28.73 48.99 -8.74
CA SER A 329 -29.21 48.29 -9.94
C SER A 329 -28.68 46.87 -10.05
N SER A 330 -29.57 46.00 -10.50
CA SER A 330 -29.35 44.62 -10.91
C SER A 330 -28.35 44.49 -12.05
N MET A 331 -27.55 43.43 -12.05
CA MET A 331 -27.10 42.82 -13.30
C MET A 331 -27.10 41.31 -13.17
N LEU A 332 -28.15 40.71 -13.75
CA LEU A 332 -28.24 39.29 -14.05
C LEU A 332 -27.12 38.91 -15.03
N LEU A 333 -26.33 37.90 -14.67
CA LEU A 333 -25.51 37.15 -15.63
C LEU A 333 -26.11 35.75 -15.81
N ARG A 334 -26.41 35.47 -17.08
CA ARG A 334 -27.09 34.29 -17.61
C ARG A 334 -26.22 33.03 -17.46
N LEU A 335 -26.80 31.98 -16.88
CA LEU A 335 -26.34 30.60 -16.99
C LEU A 335 -26.84 30.01 -18.32
N PRO A 336 -26.02 29.25 -19.09
CA PRO A 336 -26.52 28.42 -20.17
C PRO A 336 -26.98 27.04 -19.67
N ALA A 337 -27.96 26.51 -20.40
CA ALA A 337 -28.83 25.40 -20.07
C ALA A 337 -28.13 24.04 -19.89
N ALA A 338 -28.55 23.33 -18.84
CA ALA A 338 -28.33 21.90 -18.68
C ALA A 338 -29.17 21.10 -19.70
N ALA A 339 -28.49 20.26 -20.47
CA ALA A 339 -29.12 19.28 -21.33
C ALA A 339 -29.76 18.16 -20.48
N ARG A 340 -31.06 17.94 -20.73
CA ARG A 340 -31.85 16.83 -20.19
C ARG A 340 -31.37 15.52 -20.80
N TRP A 341 -31.02 14.55 -19.98
CA TRP A 341 -31.02 13.13 -20.33
C TRP A 341 -31.98 12.38 -19.41
N ARG A 342 -32.93 11.67 -20.02
CA ARG A 342 -33.91 10.80 -19.35
C ARG A 342 -33.25 9.47 -18.97
N PRO A 343 -33.72 8.79 -17.90
CA PRO A 343 -33.23 7.49 -17.49
C PRO A 343 -33.91 6.37 -18.28
N CYS A 344 -33.14 5.35 -18.68
CA CYS A 344 -33.66 4.09 -19.19
C CYS A 344 -32.84 2.93 -18.62
N GLY A 345 -33.51 1.86 -18.20
CA GLY A 345 -32.90 0.56 -17.94
C GLY A 345 -32.92 0.10 -16.48
N ARG A 346 -34.01 -0.59 -16.09
CA ARG A 346 -34.07 -1.45 -14.91
C ARG A 346 -33.03 -2.58 -15.05
N ALA A 347 -32.29 -2.85 -13.98
CA ALA A 347 -31.65 -4.15 -13.78
C ALA A 347 -32.25 -4.76 -12.52
N GLU A 348 -32.80 -5.96 -12.69
CA GLU A 348 -33.56 -6.72 -11.72
C GLU A 348 -32.71 -7.16 -10.55
N SER A 349 -33.29 -7.02 -9.36
CA SER A 349 -32.79 -7.55 -8.10
C SER A 349 -32.98 -9.08 -8.07
N LEU A 350 -31.89 -9.84 -8.19
CA LEU A 350 -31.88 -11.24 -7.78
C LEU A 350 -31.63 -11.30 -6.26
N ARG A 351 -32.71 -11.44 -5.50
CA ARG A 351 -32.70 -11.88 -4.10
C ARG A 351 -32.40 -13.37 -4.06
N TRP A 352 -31.46 -13.78 -3.22
CA TRP A 352 -31.30 -15.16 -2.76
C TRP A 352 -31.67 -15.25 -1.26
N PRO A 353 -32.22 -16.39 -0.80
CA PRO A 353 -32.94 -16.50 0.47
C PRO A 353 -32.01 -16.56 1.69
N PRO A 354 -32.50 -16.30 2.92
CA PRO A 354 -31.72 -16.43 4.13
C PRO A 354 -31.50 -17.90 4.49
N CYS A 355 -30.24 -18.35 4.54
CA CYS A 355 -29.90 -19.65 5.10
C CYS A 355 -29.86 -19.58 6.63
N MET A 356 -30.61 -20.48 7.25
CA MET A 356 -30.75 -20.68 8.68
C MET A 356 -29.42 -21.11 9.32
N CYS A 357 -29.00 -20.41 10.38
CA CYS A 357 -28.01 -20.91 11.31
C CYS A 357 -28.67 -21.92 12.26
N THR A 358 -28.32 -23.20 12.13
CA THR A 358 -28.53 -24.19 13.18
C THR A 358 -27.23 -24.35 13.97
N THR A 359 -27.26 -23.93 15.23
CA THR A 359 -26.26 -24.30 16.26
C THR A 359 -26.34 -25.78 16.58
N PRO A 360 -25.21 -26.48 16.81
CA PRO A 360 -25.22 -27.68 17.64
C PRO A 360 -24.70 -27.33 19.05
N HIS A 361 -25.55 -27.61 20.03
CA HIS A 361 -25.13 -27.92 21.39
C HIS A 361 -24.51 -29.33 21.42
N ALA A 362 -23.33 -29.45 21.99
CA ALA A 362 -22.98 -30.39 23.07
C ALA A 362 -21.60 -30.01 23.62
#